data_AF-A0A2P8DV97-F1
#
_entry.id   AF-A0A2P8DV97-F1
#
_cell.length_a   1.000
_cell.length_b   1.000
_cell.length_c   1.000
_cell.angle_alpha   90.00
_cell.angle_beta   90.00
_cell.angle_gamma   90.00
#
_symmetry.space_group_name_H-M   'P 1'
#
loop_
_entity.id
_entity.type
_entity.pdbx_description
1 polymer ?
#
loop_
_entity_poly.entity_id
_entity_poly.type
_entity_poly.pdbx_seq_one_letter_code
_entity_poly.pdbx_strand_id
1 'polypeptide(L)'
;MFVGTITFDLLLGDVRSLKQKRGVVRPVVAEIRRHFDVAVAEVGHTDLYRRAEIGVAVIAADSGRCAEVLDVVERHVAERPEIELLSTRRRFHSDEDDPQPSGVITPDRTGAGERERGDTHG
;
A
#
# COMPACT_ATOMS: atom_id res chain seq x y z
N MET A 1 9.16 2.92 21.16
CA MET A 1 9.39 2.55 19.75
C MET A 1 8.24 3.08 18.92
N PHE A 2 8.52 3.69 17.77
CA PHE A 2 7.48 4.20 16.88
C PHE A 2 7.52 3.49 15.52
N VAL A 3 6.33 3.26 14.96
CA VAL A 3 6.13 2.83 13.58
C VAL A 3 5.40 3.94 12.83
N GLY A 4 6.06 4.52 11.84
CA GLY A 4 5.45 5.44 10.89
C GLY A 4 5.07 4.71 9.62
N THR A 5 3.88 4.99 9.08
CA THR A 5 3.46 4.51 7.76
C THR A 5 2.91 5.65 6.92
N ILE A 6 3.12 5.58 5.62
CA ILE A 6 2.47 6.44 4.62
C ILE A 6 1.96 5.59 3.45
N THR A 7 0.77 5.88 2.96
CA THR A 7 0.28 5.36 1.68
C THR A 7 0.17 6.49 0.66
N PHE A 8 0.47 6.17 -0.59
CA PHE A 8 0.38 7.05 -1.75
C PHE A 8 -0.65 6.50 -2.73
N ASP A 9 -1.74 7.23 -2.97
CA ASP A 9 -2.66 6.94 -4.10
C ASP A 9 -2.13 7.63 -5.35
N LEU A 10 -1.85 6.85 -6.39
CA LEU A 10 -1.15 7.30 -7.58
C LEU A 10 -2.02 7.10 -8.83
N LEU A 11 -2.08 8.13 -9.67
CA LEU A 11 -2.54 8.02 -11.04
C LEU A 11 -1.34 7.90 -11.98
N LEU A 12 -1.32 6.83 -12.76
CA LEU A 12 -0.30 6.59 -13.78
C LEU A 12 -0.73 7.25 -15.09
N GLY A 13 0.26 7.64 -15.91
CA GLY A 13 0.07 8.18 -17.25
C GLY A 13 -0.60 7.19 -18.24
N ASP A 14 -0.10 7.09 -19.47
CA ASP A 14 -0.70 6.23 -20.50
C ASP A 14 -0.37 4.74 -20.28
N VAL A 15 -1.07 4.12 -19.33
CA VAL A 15 -0.95 2.70 -18.99
C VAL A 15 -2.23 1.96 -19.39
N ARG A 16 -2.11 0.95 -20.26
CA ARG A 16 -3.25 0.22 -20.85
C ARG A 16 -3.23 -1.28 -20.56
N SER A 17 -2.35 -1.73 -19.67
CA SER A 17 -2.27 -3.13 -19.24
C SER A 17 -1.59 -3.26 -17.89
N LEU A 18 -1.88 -4.34 -17.16
CA LEU A 18 -1.19 -4.67 -15.90
C LEU A 18 0.31 -4.90 -16.08
N LYS A 19 0.74 -5.36 -17.25
CA LYS A 19 2.17 -5.53 -17.54
C LYS A 19 2.87 -4.17 -17.61
N GLN A 20 2.29 -3.19 -18.31
CA GLN A 20 2.81 -1.83 -18.36
C GLN A 20 2.80 -1.18 -16.98
N LYS A 21 1.71 -1.33 -16.21
CA LYS A 21 1.64 -0.86 -14.82
C LYS A 21 2.81 -1.37 -13.99
N ARG A 22 3.07 -2.69 -14.01
CA ARG A 22 4.21 -3.29 -13.29
C ARG A 22 5.56 -2.72 -13.75
N GLY A 23 5.66 -2.32 -15.01
CA GLY A 23 6.84 -1.63 -15.55
C GLY A 23 7.09 -0.24 -14.95
N VAL A 24 6.03 0.44 -14.50
CA VAL A 24 6.12 1.75 -13.83
C VAL A 24 6.27 1.60 -12.32
N VAL A 25 5.46 0.74 -11.68
CA VAL A 25 5.40 0.63 -10.21
C VAL A 25 6.64 -0.05 -9.62
N ARG A 26 7.16 -1.11 -10.25
CA ARG A 26 8.30 -1.86 -9.70
C ARG A 26 9.57 -1.01 -9.57
N PRO A 27 9.96 -0.19 -10.56
CA PRO A 27 11.06 0.75 -10.39
C PRO A 27 10.90 1.71 -9.22
N VAL A 28 9.70 2.29 -9.04
CA VAL A 28 9.39 3.20 -7.91
C VAL A 28 9.64 2.49 -6.57
N VAL A 29 9.04 1.31 -6.39
CA VAL A 29 9.20 0.51 -5.16
C VAL A 29 10.67 0.13 -4.94
N ALA A 30 11.38 -0.31 -5.99
CA ALA A 30 12.77 -0.70 -5.91
C ALA A 30 13.72 0.47 -5.62
N GLU A 31 13.40 1.66 -6.09
CA GLU A 31 14.17 2.88 -5.82
C GLU A 31 14.00 3.35 -4.38
N ILE A 32 12.75 3.43 -3.88
CA ILE A 32 12.46 3.76 -2.48
C ILE A 32 13.20 2.79 -1.54
N ARG A 33 13.11 1.49 -1.82
CA ARG A 33 13.77 0.45 -1.01
C ARG A 33 15.30 0.55 -0.99
N ARG A 34 15.91 1.13 -2.03
CA ARG A 34 17.37 1.27 -2.14
C ARG A 34 17.88 2.55 -1.50
N HIS A 35 17.11 3.63 -1.54
CA HIS A 35 17.51 4.94 -1.03
C HIS A 35 17.16 5.15 0.44
N PHE A 36 16.16 4.44 0.96
CA PHE A 36 15.66 4.64 2.32
C PHE A 36 15.62 3.33 3.08
N ASP A 37 15.94 3.38 4.37
CA ASP A 37 15.84 2.25 5.29
C ASP A 37 14.38 2.04 5.72
N VAL A 38 13.56 1.54 4.78
CA VAL A 38 12.11 1.41 4.91
C VAL A 38 11.59 0.10 4.30
N ALA A 39 10.47 -0.38 4.80
CA ALA A 39 9.65 -1.36 4.09
C ALA A 39 8.77 -0.65 3.06
N VAL A 40 8.65 -1.19 1.85
CA VAL A 40 7.84 -0.59 0.77
C VAL A 40 7.23 -1.66 -0.13
N ALA A 41 5.98 -1.45 -0.55
CA ALA A 41 5.26 -2.33 -1.47
C ALA A 41 4.12 -1.61 -2.20
N GLU A 42 3.66 -2.19 -3.32
CA GLU A 42 2.33 -1.91 -3.85
C GLU A 42 1.30 -2.66 -2.98
N VAL A 43 0.35 -1.94 -2.39
CA VAL A 43 -0.57 -2.46 -1.35
C VAL A 43 -2.04 -2.42 -1.77
N GLY A 44 -2.37 -1.73 -2.87
CA GLY A 44 -3.74 -1.56 -3.33
C GLY A 44 -3.84 -1.23 -4.82
N HIS A 45 -5.08 -1.29 -5.33
CA HIS A 45 -5.41 -1.05 -6.75
C HIS A 45 -4.69 -1.97 -7.75
N THR A 46 -4.22 -3.15 -7.33
CA THR A 46 -3.35 -4.05 -8.13
C THR A 46 -3.98 -4.54 -9.44
N ASP A 47 -5.30 -4.51 -9.53
CA ASP A 47 -6.14 -4.91 -10.67
C ASP A 47 -6.49 -3.73 -11.62
N LEU A 48 -6.25 -2.49 -11.21
CA LEU A 48 -6.47 -1.30 -12.02
C LEU A 48 -5.22 -0.94 -12.82
N TYR A 49 -5.39 -0.52 -14.08
CA TYR A 49 -4.26 -0.22 -14.98
C TYR A 49 -3.58 1.10 -14.64
N ARG A 50 -4.36 2.14 -14.37
CA ARG A 50 -3.86 3.51 -14.16
C ARG A 50 -3.87 3.95 -12.71
N ARG A 51 -4.26 3.09 -11.77
CA ARG A 51 -4.24 3.38 -10.34
C ARG A 51 -3.28 2.44 -9.63
N ALA A 52 -2.52 2.96 -8.68
CA ALA A 52 -1.65 2.16 -7.81
C ALA A 52 -1.70 2.76 -6.41
N GLU A 53 -1.68 1.92 -5.39
CA GLU A 53 -1.43 2.36 -4.02
C GLU A 53 -0.09 1.81 -3.56
N ILE A 54 0.84 2.68 -3.19
CA ILE A 54 2.15 2.29 -2.62
C ILE A 54 2.14 2.58 -1.13
N GLY A 55 2.46 1.58 -0.32
CA GLY A 55 2.64 1.72 1.12
C GLY A 55 4.12 1.71 1.51
N VAL A 56 4.50 2.56 2.45
CA VAL A 56 5.83 2.63 3.06
C VAL A 56 5.71 2.59 4.58
N ALA A 57 6.61 1.87 5.24
CA ALA A 57 6.70 1.81 6.69
C ALA A 57 8.15 1.98 7.19
N VAL A 58 8.31 2.68 8.30
CA VAL A 58 9.58 2.95 8.98
C VAL A 58 9.42 2.70 10.48
N ILE A 59 10.46 2.18 11.13
CA ILE A 59 10.52 2.04 12.58
C ILE A 59 11.63 2.96 13.11
N ALA A 60 11.37 3.69 14.19
CA ALA A 60 12.38 4.53 14.84
C ALA A 60 12.20 4.61 16.36
N ALA A 61 13.18 5.20 17.04
CA ALA A 61 13.15 5.42 18.49
C ALA A 61 12.09 6.45 18.90
N ASP A 62 11.82 7.44 18.04
CA ASP A 62 10.87 8.52 18.26
C ASP A 62 10.02 8.81 17.01
N SER A 63 8.88 9.48 17.20
CA SER A 63 7.94 9.82 16.13
C SER A 63 8.48 10.89 15.16
N GLY A 64 9.36 11.77 15.64
CA GLY A 64 10.01 12.80 14.83
C GLY A 64 10.88 12.18 13.75
N ARG A 65 11.71 11.19 14.11
CA ARG A 65 12.52 10.45 13.16
C ARG A 65 11.69 9.70 12.13
N CYS A 66 10.55 9.12 12.53
CA CYS A 66 9.61 8.54 11.58
C CYS A 66 9.09 9.59 10.60
N ALA A 67 8.65 10.75 11.09
CA ALA A 67 8.11 11.83 10.27
C ALA A 67 9.14 12.35 9.25
N GLU A 68 10.38 12.58 9.68
CA GLU A 68 11.48 13.01 8.80
C GLU A 68 11.70 12.04 7.62
N VAL A 69 11.76 10.73 7.91
CA VAL A 69 11.96 9.74 6.85
C VAL A 69 10.75 9.72 5.90
N LEU A 70 9.53 9.76 6.42
CA LEU A 70 8.32 9.78 5.61
C LEU A 70 8.20 11.05 4.76
N ASP A 71 8.64 12.21 5.26
CA ASP A 71 8.69 13.48 4.52
C ASP A 71 9.61 13.39 3.30
N VAL A 72 10.79 12.81 3.47
CA VAL A 72 11.76 12.65 2.38
C VAL A 72 11.24 11.66 1.34
N VAL A 73 10.62 10.57 1.77
CA VAL A 73 10.01 9.58 0.86
C VAL A 73 8.84 10.21 0.10
N GLU A 74 7.95 10.97 0.75
CA GLU A 74 6.83 11.65 0.09
C GLU A 74 7.31 12.63 -0.97
N ARG A 75 8.33 13.43 -0.65
CA ARG A 75 8.95 14.34 -1.62
C ARG A 75 9.53 13.57 -2.82
N HIS A 76 10.24 12.48 -2.56
CA HIS A 76 10.82 11.64 -3.62
C HIS A 76 9.74 11.02 -4.54
N VAL A 77 8.57 10.68 -4.01
CA VAL A 77 7.44 10.19 -4.82
C VAL A 77 6.81 11.34 -5.61
N ALA A 78 6.60 12.50 -5.00
CA ALA A 78 5.95 13.66 -5.60
C ALA A 78 6.76 14.30 -6.75
N GLU A 79 8.08 14.13 -6.76
CA GLU A 79 8.97 14.69 -7.79
C GLU A 79 8.97 13.89 -9.13
N ARG A 80 8.22 12.79 -9.24
CA ARG A 80 8.19 11.94 -10.43
C ARG A 80 7.25 12.48 -11.50
N PRO A 81 7.73 12.88 -12.69
CA PRO A 81 6.88 13.49 -13.71
C PRO A 81 5.89 12.52 -14.37
N GLU A 82 6.19 11.22 -14.40
CA GLU A 82 5.34 10.18 -15.00
C GLU A 82 4.19 9.68 -14.11
N ILE A 83 4.11 10.18 -12.87
CA ILE A 83 3.13 9.77 -11.86
C ILE A 83 2.47 11.01 -11.25
N GLU A 84 1.15 11.00 -11.17
CA GLU A 84 0.39 12.01 -10.44
C GLU A 84 0.05 11.46 -9.04
N LEU A 85 0.50 12.16 -8.00
CA LEU A 85 0.17 11.85 -6.62
C LEU A 85 -1.21 12.43 -6.26
N LEU A 86 -2.20 11.55 -6.10
CA LEU A 86 -3.58 11.95 -5.84
C LEU A 86 -3.83 12.26 -4.36
N SER A 87 -3.31 11.43 -3.46
CA SER A 87 -3.43 11.66 -2.02
C SER A 87 -2.35 10.91 -1.23
N THR A 88 -2.09 11.40 -0.02
CA THR A 88 -1.25 10.73 0.97
C THR A 88 -1.97 10.54 2.28
N ARG A 89 -1.71 9.41 2.95
CA ARG A 89 -2.26 9.13 4.27
C ARG A 89 -1.18 8.61 5.19
N ARG A 90 -0.91 9.37 6.25
CA ARG A 90 0.05 9.01 7.30
C ARG A 90 -0.62 8.42 8.53
N ARG A 91 0.07 7.50 9.18
CA ARG A 91 -0.27 6.95 10.50
C ARG A 91 1.02 6.75 11.30
N PHE A 92 0.94 7.01 12.60
CA PHE A 92 2.01 6.73 13.56
C PHE A 92 1.44 5.86 14.66
N HIS A 93 2.21 4.88 15.09
CA HIS A 93 1.87 4.00 16.21
C HIS A 93 3.05 3.98 17.16
N SER A 94 2.81 4.21 18.45
CA SER A 94 3.76 3.99 19.53
C SER A 94 3.61 2.56 20.07
N ASP A 95 4.67 1.99 20.60
CA ASP A 95 4.60 0.77 21.42
C ASP A 95 3.91 1.00 22.77
N GLU A 96 3.78 2.25 23.20
CA GLU A 96 3.00 2.67 24.36
C GLU A 96 1.51 2.89 24.03
N ASP A 97 1.13 2.90 22.75
CA ASP A 97 -0.28 2.97 22.38
C ASP A 97 -0.93 1.62 22.72
N ASP A 98 -1.82 1.60 23.73
CA ASP A 98 -2.71 0.47 23.96
C ASP A 98 -3.44 0.19 22.63
N PRO A 99 -3.38 -1.05 22.08
CA PRO A 99 -4.08 -1.37 20.86
C PRO A 99 -5.58 -1.24 21.13
N GLN A 100 -6.14 -0.06 20.85
CA GLN A 100 -7.57 0.12 20.70
C GLN A 100 -7.97 -0.89 19.63
N PRO A 101 -8.88 -1.85 19.91
CA PRO A 101 -9.28 -2.83 18.94
C PRO A 101 -9.90 -2.09 17.75
N SER A 102 -9.10 -1.86 16.70
CA SER A 102 -9.61 -1.39 15.43
C SER A 102 -10.57 -2.47 14.96
N GLY A 103 -11.81 -2.05 14.73
CA GLY A 103 -12.99 -2.91 14.72
C GLY A 103 -12.77 -4.23 14.00
N VAL A 104 -13.30 -5.30 14.62
CA VAL A 104 -13.47 -6.64 14.07
C VAL A 104 -13.58 -6.59 12.55
N ILE A 105 -12.51 -6.94 11.85
CA ILE A 105 -12.61 -7.34 10.45
C ILE A 105 -13.36 -8.66 10.48
N THR A 106 -14.70 -8.57 10.48
CA THR A 106 -15.54 -9.73 10.19
C THR A 106 -15.29 -10.02 8.71
N PRO A 107 -14.68 -11.14 8.33
CA PRO A 107 -14.61 -11.49 6.93
C PRO A 107 -16.05 -11.63 6.43
N ASP A 108 -16.38 -10.84 5.41
CA ASP A 108 -17.60 -10.90 4.65
C ASP A 108 -17.85 -12.34 4.20
N ARG A 109 -18.85 -13.00 4.79
CA ARG A 109 -19.34 -14.31 4.35
C ARG A 109 -20.21 -14.10 3.13
N THR A 110 -19.62 -13.72 2.01
CA THR A 110 -20.30 -13.72 0.72
C THR A 110 -19.79 -14.87 -0.15
N GLY A 111 -20.60 -15.93 -0.20
CA GLY A 111 -20.86 -16.69 -1.43
C GLY A 111 -19.90 -17.81 -1.84
N ALA A 112 -20.08 -19.02 -1.29
CA ALA A 112 -19.80 -20.29 -1.97
C ALA A 112 -20.50 -21.43 -1.20
N GLY A 113 -21.46 -22.18 -1.73
CA GLY A 113 -22.15 -22.11 -3.00
C GLY A 113 -23.37 -23.05 -2.94
N GLU A 114 -24.50 -22.58 -3.44
CA GLU A 114 -25.53 -23.47 -3.96
C GLU A 114 -24.97 -24.14 -5.22
N ARG A 115 -24.78 -25.46 -5.16
CA ARG A 115 -24.94 -26.32 -6.33
C ARG A 115 -25.78 -27.50 -5.91
N GLU A 116 -27.07 -27.38 -6.23
CA GLU A 116 -28.02 -28.48 -6.29
C GLU A 116 -27.58 -29.57 -7.28
N ARG A 117 -27.87 -30.81 -6.87
CA ARG A 117 -28.35 -31.96 -7.66
C ARG A 117 -27.46 -32.54 -8.77
N GLY A 118 -27.15 -33.82 -8.57
CA GLY A 118 -26.82 -34.77 -9.63
C GLY A 118 -26.87 -36.18 -9.05
N ASP A 119 -27.93 -36.91 -9.38
CA ASP A 119 -28.16 -38.33 -9.09
C ASP A 119 -26.97 -39.23 -9.44
N THR A 120 -26.80 -40.34 -8.72
CA THR A 120 -27.12 -41.73 -9.16
C THR A 120 -26.16 -42.76 -8.51
N HIS A 121 -26.74 -43.90 -8.13
CA HIS A 121 -26.17 -45.23 -7.82
C HIS A 121 -25.92 -45.60 -6.36
N GLY A 122 -26.77 -46.51 -5.88
CA GLY A 122 -26.69 -47.29 -4.65
C GLY A 122 -27.97 -48.07 -4.44
#